data_AF-A0A7C9MV04-F1
#
_entry.id   AF-A0A7C9MV04-F1
#
_cell.length_a   1.000
_cell.length_b   1.000
_cell.length_c   1.000
_cell.angle_alpha   90.00
_cell.angle_beta   90.00
_cell.angle_gamma   90.00
#
_symmetry.space_group_name_H-M   'P 1'
#
loop_
_entity.id
_entity.type
_entity.pdbx_description
1 polymer ?
#
loop_
_entity_poly.entity_id
_entity_poly.type
_entity_poly.pdbx_seq_one_letter_code
_entity_poly.pdbx_strand_id
1 'polypeptide(L)'
;MLRSLFLGMVLVTTGPVLATASPVIEVREMLKPDFRDAAALEDYRSRLYVRYRSCAGLAEQKVLSKDEFDACSLAYLKIKLSFLHGVTLERYEGMKPSLRAKANKIGYDAYRAWLHRMTAGLRID
;
A
#
# COMPACT_ATOMS: atom_id res chain seq x y z
N MET A 1 67.26 -26.81 3.10
CA MET A 1 66.05 -27.65 3.06
C MET A 1 64.94 -26.95 3.83
N LEU A 2 63.76 -26.87 3.21
CA LEU A 2 62.42 -26.52 3.70
C LEU A 2 62.18 -25.17 4.42
N ARG A 3 61.63 -24.25 3.61
CA ARG A 3 60.66 -23.21 3.98
C ARG A 3 59.38 -23.86 4.51
N SER A 4 58.76 -23.31 5.55
CA SER A 4 57.30 -23.37 5.76
C SER A 4 56.86 -22.16 6.57
N LEU A 5 56.51 -21.09 5.85
CA LEU A 5 55.77 -19.94 6.37
C LEU A 5 54.29 -20.30 6.37
N PHE A 6 53.67 -20.20 7.55
CA PHE A 6 52.23 -20.20 7.74
C PHE A 6 51.61 -19.05 6.93
N LEU A 7 50.76 -19.37 5.95
CA LEU A 7 49.85 -18.39 5.36
C LEU A 7 48.43 -18.84 5.65
N GLY A 8 47.75 -18.05 6.49
CA GLY A 8 46.39 -18.27 6.95
C GLY A 8 45.40 -18.37 5.80
N MET A 9 44.62 -19.44 5.82
CA MET A 9 43.46 -19.65 4.99
C MET A 9 42.36 -18.69 5.48
N VAL A 10 42.19 -17.56 4.79
CA VAL A 10 41.05 -16.67 5.02
C VAL A 10 39.81 -17.40 4.49
N LEU A 11 39.00 -17.93 5.40
CA LEU A 11 37.66 -18.41 5.12
C LEU A 11 36.83 -17.19 4.66
N VAL A 12 36.71 -17.01 3.35
CA VAL A 12 35.68 -16.12 2.79
C VAL A 12 34.37 -16.87 2.94
N THR A 13 33.68 -16.65 4.05
CA THR A 13 32.30 -17.07 4.21
C THR A 13 31.48 -16.25 3.21
N THR A 14 31.15 -16.87 2.09
CA THR A 14 30.05 -16.42 1.23
C THR A 14 28.77 -16.58 2.03
N GLY A 15 28.49 -15.61 2.89
CA GLY A 15 27.20 -15.50 3.54
C GLY A 15 26.14 -15.46 2.44
N PRO A 16 25.05 -16.23 2.54
CA PRO A 16 23.93 -16.03 1.64
C PRO A 16 23.46 -14.59 1.89
N VAL A 17 23.68 -13.73 0.90
CA VAL A 17 22.91 -12.48 0.81
C VAL A 17 21.49 -12.97 0.65
N LEU A 18 20.75 -13.01 1.76
CA LEU A 18 19.31 -13.04 1.76
C LEU A 18 18.92 -11.82 0.94
N ALA A 19 18.69 -12.04 -0.36
CA ALA A 19 17.90 -11.16 -1.17
C ALA A 19 16.57 -11.08 -0.43
N THR A 20 16.41 -10.04 0.38
CA THR A 20 15.10 -9.56 0.76
C THR A 20 14.47 -9.23 -0.58
N ALA A 21 13.75 -10.18 -1.15
CA ALA A 21 12.71 -9.85 -2.08
C ALA A 21 11.84 -8.89 -1.29
N SER A 22 12.06 -7.58 -1.49
CA SER A 22 11.01 -6.62 -1.21
C SER A 22 9.78 -7.28 -1.80
N PRO A 23 8.70 -7.45 -1.03
CA PRO A 23 7.43 -7.76 -1.63
C PRO A 23 7.14 -6.52 -2.48
N VAL A 24 7.65 -6.51 -3.72
CA VAL A 24 7.15 -5.71 -4.80
C VAL A 24 5.71 -6.15 -4.79
N ILE A 25 4.88 -5.34 -4.15
CA ILE A 25 3.46 -5.56 -4.02
C ILE A 25 3.00 -5.55 -5.46
N GLU A 26 2.98 -6.74 -6.06
CA GLU A 26 2.64 -6.95 -7.45
C GLU A 26 1.34 -6.19 -7.61
N VAL A 27 1.38 -5.18 -8.47
CA VAL A 27 0.22 -4.33 -8.74
C VAL A 27 -0.73 -5.16 -9.59
N ARG A 28 -1.14 -6.33 -9.10
CA ARG A 28 -2.26 -7.07 -9.63
C ARG A 28 -3.40 -6.08 -9.57
N GLU A 29 -3.86 -5.66 -10.75
CA GLU A 29 -4.96 -4.72 -10.89
C GLU A 29 -6.09 -5.21 -9.99
N MET A 30 -6.32 -4.52 -8.88
CA MET A 30 -7.48 -4.80 -8.05
C MET A 30 -8.67 -4.43 -8.92
N LEU A 31 -9.31 -5.46 -9.49
CA LEU A 31 -10.48 -5.32 -10.33
C LEU A 31 -11.47 -4.40 -9.62
N LYS A 32 -11.89 -3.38 -10.37
CA LYS A 32 -12.85 -2.38 -9.91
C LYS A 32 -14.17 -3.10 -9.59
N PRO A 33 -14.76 -2.90 -8.40
CA PRO A 33 -15.98 -3.59 -8.01
C PRO A 33 -17.18 -3.07 -8.82
N ASP A 34 -18.24 -3.87 -8.92
CA ASP A 34 -19.56 -3.32 -9.24
C ASP A 34 -19.99 -2.42 -8.06
N PHE A 35 -20.19 -1.13 -8.33
CA PHE A 35 -20.57 -0.16 -7.30
C PHE A 35 -21.99 -0.36 -6.77
N ARG A 36 -22.78 -1.25 -7.39
CA ARG A 36 -24.12 -1.66 -6.95
C ARG A 36 -24.08 -2.83 -5.97
N ASP A 37 -22.98 -3.57 -5.93
CA ASP A 37 -22.77 -4.66 -4.98
C ASP A 37 -22.04 -4.14 -3.74
N ALA A 38 -22.80 -4.03 -2.64
CA ALA A 38 -22.28 -3.53 -1.38
C ALA A 38 -21.20 -4.44 -0.78
N ALA A 39 -21.31 -5.76 -0.94
CA ALA A 39 -20.34 -6.71 -0.39
C ALA A 39 -19.04 -6.66 -1.19
N ALA A 40 -19.12 -6.64 -2.53
CA ALA A 40 -17.94 -6.49 -3.38
C ALA A 40 -17.22 -5.15 -3.13
N LEU A 41 -17.96 -4.07 -2.87
CA LEU A 41 -17.40 -2.76 -2.59
C LEU A 41 -16.69 -2.71 -1.22
N GLU A 42 -17.23 -3.39 -0.21
CA GLU A 42 -16.62 -3.50 1.12
C GLU A 42 -15.34 -4.33 1.10
N ASP A 43 -15.36 -5.46 0.40
CA ASP A 43 -14.19 -6.30 0.16
C ASP A 43 -13.09 -5.56 -0.63
N TYR A 44 -13.47 -4.79 -1.65
CA TYR A 44 -12.55 -3.91 -2.38
C TYR A 44 -11.88 -2.87 -1.47
N ARG A 45 -12.65 -2.19 -0.62
CA ARG A 45 -12.12 -1.22 0.37
C ARG A 45 -11.16 -1.87 1.34
N SER A 46 -11.51 -3.05 1.84
CA SER A 46 -10.70 -3.79 2.80
C SER A 46 -9.35 -4.19 2.21
N ARG A 47 -9.32 -4.72 0.98
CA ARG A 47 -8.07 -5.03 0.27
C ARG A 47 -7.18 -3.81 0.05
N LEU A 48 -7.77 -2.71 -0.41
CA LEU A 48 -7.02 -1.48 -0.60
C LEU A 48 -6.47 -0.95 0.73
N TYR A 49 -7.25 -1.03 1.82
CA TYR A 49 -6.83 -0.61 3.15
C TYR A 49 -5.67 -1.44 3.68
N VAL A 50 -5.72 -2.77 3.55
CA VAL A 50 -4.61 -3.66 3.92
C VAL A 50 -3.34 -3.26 3.16
N ARG A 51 -3.44 -3.03 1.84
CA ARG A 51 -2.31 -2.58 1.02
C ARG A 51 -1.77 -1.20 1.44
N TYR A 52 -2.65 -0.26 1.74
CA TYR A 52 -2.24 1.04 2.24
C TYR A 52 -1.55 0.93 3.62
N ARG A 53 -2.06 0.09 4.52
CA ARG A 53 -1.47 -0.11 5.86
C ARG A 53 -0.12 -0.82 5.82
N SER A 54 0.06 -1.80 4.93
CA SER A 54 1.37 -2.45 4.74
C SER A 54 2.43 -1.45 4.27
N CYS A 55 2.01 -0.44 3.50
CA CYS A 55 2.87 0.67 3.11
C CYS A 55 3.11 1.69 4.22
N ALA A 56 2.09 2.05 4.99
CA ALA A 56 2.17 3.14 5.97
C ALA A 56 3.29 2.91 6.99
N GLY A 57 3.46 1.67 7.48
CA GLY A 57 4.54 1.34 8.40
C GLY A 57 5.94 1.44 7.79
N LEU A 58 6.09 1.17 6.49
CA LEU A 58 7.35 1.31 5.76
C LEU A 58 7.65 2.76 5.36
N ALA A 59 6.61 3.54 5.04
CA ALA A 59 6.72 4.96 4.76
C ALA A 59 7.19 5.74 6.00
N GLU A 60 6.68 5.39 7.19
CA GLU A 60 7.10 5.97 8.48
C GLU A 60 8.59 5.72 8.74
N GLN A 61 9.12 4.58 8.29
CA GLN A 61 10.53 4.21 8.41
C GLN A 61 11.40 4.76 7.27
N LYS A 62 10.83 5.53 6.33
CA LYS A 62 11.51 6.11 5.15
C LYS A 62 12.27 5.10 4.28
N VAL A 63 11.82 3.85 4.26
CA VAL A 63 12.46 2.76 3.52
C VAL A 63 11.85 2.52 2.14
N LEU A 64 10.78 3.25 1.78
CA LEU A 64 10.14 3.12 0.48
C LEU A 64 10.89 3.93 -0.60
N SER A 65 11.10 3.29 -1.74
CA SER A 65 11.41 3.99 -2.99
C SER A 65 10.26 4.92 -3.40
N LYS A 66 10.55 5.83 -4.34
CA LYS A 66 9.54 6.73 -4.89
C LYS A 66 8.36 5.96 -5.51
N ASP A 67 8.64 4.92 -6.29
CA ASP A 67 7.62 4.15 -6.99
C ASP A 67 6.72 3.38 -6.01
N GLU A 68 7.31 2.84 -4.95
CA GLU A 68 6.54 2.22 -3.87
C GLU A 68 5.66 3.25 -3.16
N PHE A 69 6.21 4.42 -2.81
CA PHE A 69 5.44 5.50 -2.21
C PHE A 69 4.25 5.94 -3.09
N ASP A 70 4.48 6.08 -4.40
CA ASP A 70 3.44 6.47 -5.36
C ASP A 70 2.36 5.38 -5.46
N ALA A 71 2.73 4.10 -5.46
CA ALA A 71 1.78 2.97 -5.44
C ALA A 71 0.94 2.93 -4.15
N CYS A 72 1.56 3.23 -3.00
CA CYS A 72 0.89 3.31 -1.71
C CYS A 72 -0.07 4.50 -1.65
N SER A 73 0.36 5.67 -2.13
CA SER A 73 -0.47 6.86 -2.26
C SER A 73 -1.66 6.62 -3.20
N LEU A 74 -1.45 5.87 -4.28
CA LEU A 74 -2.51 5.47 -5.21
C LEU A 74 -3.53 4.55 -4.55
N ALA A 75 -3.09 3.55 -3.78
CA ALA A 75 -4.00 2.70 -3.01
C ALA A 75 -4.86 3.54 -2.07
N TYR A 76 -4.24 4.47 -1.33
CA TYR A 76 -4.96 5.37 -0.43
C TYR A 76 -5.97 6.27 -1.16
N LEU A 77 -5.62 6.79 -2.34
CA LEU A 77 -6.54 7.54 -3.17
C LEU A 77 -7.73 6.68 -3.61
N LYS A 78 -7.48 5.46 -4.12
CA LYS A 78 -8.53 4.53 -4.55
C LYS A 78 -9.50 4.19 -3.42
N ILE A 79 -9.03 4.05 -2.17
CA ILE A 79 -9.91 3.85 -1.00
C ILE A 79 -10.89 5.01 -0.87
N LYS A 80 -10.37 6.25 -0.82
CA LYS A 80 -11.21 7.45 -0.66
C LYS A 80 -12.24 7.59 -1.77
N LEU A 81 -11.83 7.34 -3.01
CA LEU A 81 -12.73 7.42 -4.17
C LEU A 81 -13.80 6.32 -4.17
N SER A 82 -13.54 5.15 -3.58
CA SER A 82 -14.53 4.07 -3.49
C SER A 82 -15.78 4.43 -2.67
N PHE A 83 -15.75 5.50 -1.87
CA PHE A 83 -16.91 6.02 -1.15
C PHE A 83 -17.75 7.00 -1.96
N LEU A 84 -17.27 7.43 -3.12
CA LEU A 84 -17.94 8.40 -3.98
C LEU A 84 -18.62 7.69 -5.14
N HIS A 85 -19.94 7.81 -5.23
CA HIS A 85 -20.70 7.18 -6.31
C HIS A 85 -20.27 7.75 -7.68
N GLY A 86 -19.87 6.87 -8.59
CA GLY A 86 -19.51 7.23 -9.96
C GLY A 86 -18.20 8.00 -10.13
N VAL A 87 -17.37 8.12 -9.09
CA VAL A 87 -16.05 8.77 -9.17
C VAL A 87 -14.96 7.70 -9.26
N THR A 88 -14.55 7.39 -10.49
CA THR A 88 -13.40 6.53 -10.77
C THR A 88 -12.10 7.31 -10.63
N LEU A 89 -10.96 6.60 -10.61
CA LEU A 89 -9.64 7.25 -10.67
C LEU A 89 -9.50 8.10 -11.94
N GLU A 90 -9.80 7.52 -13.10
CA GLU A 90 -9.76 8.23 -14.39
C GLU A 90 -10.64 9.48 -14.40
N ARG A 91 -11.89 9.37 -13.88
CA ARG A 91 -12.79 10.51 -13.77
C ARG A 91 -12.24 11.56 -12.82
N TYR A 92 -11.66 11.14 -11.70
CA TYR A 92 -11.03 12.03 -10.73
C TYR A 92 -9.83 12.76 -11.33
N GLU A 93 -8.97 12.07 -12.10
CA GLU A 93 -7.81 12.67 -12.75
C GLU A 93 -8.20 13.70 -13.82
N GLY A 94 -9.30 13.46 -14.54
CA GLY A 94 -9.88 14.40 -15.50
C GLY A 94 -10.65 15.57 -14.88
N MET A 95 -10.85 15.61 -13.55
CA MET A 95 -11.52 16.74 -12.89
C MET A 95 -10.63 17.97 -12.78
N LYS A 96 -11.25 19.15 -12.82
CA LYS A 96 -10.60 20.42 -12.45
C LYS A 96 -10.02 20.33 -11.02
N PRO A 97 -8.91 21.03 -10.70
CA PRO A 97 -8.27 20.95 -9.39
C PRO A 97 -9.20 21.19 -8.19
N SER A 98 -10.11 22.19 -8.29
CA SER A 98 -11.08 22.48 -7.23
C SER A 98 -12.08 21.33 -6.98
N LEU A 99 -12.50 20.65 -8.05
CA LEU A 99 -13.39 19.49 -7.96
C LEU A 99 -12.64 18.27 -7.39
N ARG A 100 -11.37 18.06 -7.76
CA ARG A 100 -10.52 17.03 -7.15
C ARG A 100 -10.37 17.25 -5.65
N ALA A 101 -10.08 18.48 -5.22
CA ALA A 101 -9.97 18.81 -3.81
C ALA A 101 -11.27 18.51 -3.05
N LYS A 102 -12.42 18.89 -3.62
CA LYS A 102 -13.75 18.60 -3.04
C LYS A 102 -14.01 17.09 -2.95
N ALA A 103 -13.80 16.35 -4.05
CA ALA A 103 -13.98 14.90 -4.09
C ALA A 103 -13.07 14.20 -3.07
N ASN A 104 -11.78 14.56 -3.04
CA ASN A 104 -10.82 14.01 -2.09
C ASN A 104 -11.22 14.26 -0.64
N LYS A 105 -11.73 15.46 -0.31
CA LYS A 105 -12.24 15.76 1.04
C LYS A 105 -13.43 14.90 1.41
N ILE A 106 -14.46 14.83 0.55
CA ILE A 106 -15.66 14.03 0.84
C ILE A 106 -15.30 12.55 0.98
N GLY A 107 -14.46 12.02 0.08
CA GLY A 107 -14.00 10.64 0.14
C GLY A 107 -13.15 10.35 1.39
N TYR A 108 -12.34 11.31 1.82
CA TYR A 108 -11.58 11.21 3.07
C TYR A 108 -12.49 11.17 4.31
N ASP A 109 -13.47 12.07 4.39
CA ASP A 109 -14.41 12.12 5.52
C ASP A 109 -15.19 10.79 5.63
N ALA A 110 -15.64 10.24 4.49
CA ALA A 110 -16.29 8.93 4.43
C ALA A 110 -15.37 7.76 4.81
N TYR A 111 -14.12 7.77 4.33
CA TYR A 111 -13.11 6.80 4.72
C TYR A 111 -12.85 6.83 6.24
N ARG A 112 -12.74 8.00 6.85
CA ARG A 112 -12.54 8.15 8.30
C ARG A 112 -13.71 7.59 9.09
N ALA A 113 -14.94 7.86 8.65
CA ALA A 113 -16.14 7.31 9.29
C ALA A 113 -16.18 5.78 9.16
N TRP A 114 -15.80 5.23 8.01
CA TRP A 114 -15.68 3.79 7.81
C TRP A 114 -14.61 3.16 8.72
N LEU A 115 -13.41 3.76 8.75
CA LEU A 115 -12.32 3.29 9.60
C LEU A 115 -12.74 3.27 11.08
N HIS A 116 -13.40 4.34 11.54
CA HIS A 116 -13.92 4.40 12.90
C HIS A 116 -14.89 3.26 13.22
N ARG A 117 -15.80 2.91 12.30
CA ARG A 117 -16.73 1.77 12.49
C ARG A 117 -15.99 0.44 12.55
N MET A 118 -15.02 0.21 11.66
CA MET A 118 -14.21 -1.00 11.68
C MET A 118 -13.44 -1.15 12.99
N THR A 119 -12.80 -0.07 13.46
CA THR A 119 -12.02 -0.10 14.70
C THR A 119 -12.88 -0.16 15.95
N ALA A 120 -14.07 0.46 15.95
CA ALA A 120 -15.02 0.38 17.05
C ALA A 120 -15.68 -1.01 17.16
N GLY A 121 -15.86 -1.71 16.03
CA GLY A 121 -16.29 -3.11 15.98
C GLY A 121 -15.19 -4.11 16.38
N LEU A 122 -13.93 -3.70 16.37
CA LEU A 122 -12.77 -4.44 16.89
C LEU A 122 -12.51 -4.15 18.39
N ARG A 123 -13.57 -3.90 19.19
CA ARG A 123 -13.43 -4.03 20.65
C ARG A 123 -13.09 -5.48 20.93
N ILE A 124 -11.81 -5.73 21.14
CA ILE A 124 -11.28 -6.95 21.73
C ILE A 124 -11.90 -7.03 23.13
N ASP A 125 -12.90 -7.89 23.26
CA ASP A 125 -13.23 -8.59 24.48
C ASP A 125 -12.10 -9.54 24.92
#